data_AF-A0A8J3ZK05-F1
#
_entry.id   AF-A0A8J3ZK05-F1
#
_cell.length_a   1.000
_cell.length_b   1.000
_cell.length_c   1.000
_cell.angle_alpha   90.00
_cell.angle_beta   90.00
_cell.angle_gamma   90.00
#
_symmetry.space_group_name_H-M   'P 1'
#
loop_
_entity.id
_entity.type
_entity.pdbx_description
1 polymer ?
#
loop_
_entity_poly.entity_id
_entity_poly.type
_entity_poly.pdbx_seq_one_letter_code
_entity_poly.pdbx_strand_id
1 'polypeptide(L)'
;MYVNLTPHPLHIYPLDTPDRIEPGSVAAARIIPPSSAHPPARLGQTVLDSCFRHDGIVVEDVAFGPEAGHTAALPDPVAGTWYIESLVVGLSASTRDDLLVPHAYVRDLEGSIIGPRKLARPSRFLRPEPTAEASAQPTAIAMDPLTDPIHGPYTDADRDDLFIEVLPDRWGRNFVCATSRSTGIQDAIGTRWGRRRATTAARRYAARWQLQFGPPAPPAPAFDASLLTESRTLHTDDERRLRDDKSTL
;
A
#
# COMPACT_ATOMS: atom_id res chain seq x y z
N MET A 1 -12.67 1.57 -30.77
CA MET A 1 -13.93 1.90 -30.08
C MET A 1 -13.68 1.94 -28.58
N TYR A 2 -14.35 2.81 -27.81
CA TYR A 2 -14.27 2.83 -26.35
C TYR A 2 -15.59 2.31 -25.77
N VAL A 3 -15.50 1.43 -24.78
CA VAL A 3 -16.65 0.89 -24.03
C VAL A 3 -16.45 1.24 -22.57
N ASN A 4 -17.36 2.03 -21.99
CA ASN A 4 -17.30 2.39 -20.58
C ASN A 4 -18.03 1.34 -19.75
N LEU A 5 -17.28 0.61 -18.93
CA LEU A 5 -17.79 -0.42 -18.03
C LEU A 5 -17.89 0.09 -16.58
N THR A 6 -17.81 1.41 -16.38
CA THR A 6 -18.15 2.05 -15.10
C THR A 6 -19.66 2.36 -15.05
N PRO A 7 -20.26 2.47 -13.84
CA PRO A 7 -21.71 2.67 -13.71
C PRO A 7 -22.21 4.06 -14.11
N HIS A 8 -21.32 5.03 -14.33
CA HIS A 8 -21.67 6.43 -14.60
C HIS A 8 -21.04 6.92 -15.92
N PRO A 9 -21.64 7.92 -16.58
CA PRO A 9 -21.02 8.56 -17.73
C PRO A 9 -19.62 9.06 -17.40
N LEU A 10 -18.67 8.80 -18.29
CA LEU A 10 -17.30 9.26 -18.13
C LEU A 10 -17.10 10.56 -18.90
N HIS A 11 -16.89 11.65 -18.17
CA HIS A 11 -16.67 12.98 -18.72
C HIS A 11 -15.16 13.21 -18.87
N ILE A 12 -14.64 13.15 -20.10
CA ILE A 12 -13.23 13.39 -20.40
C ILE A 12 -13.03 14.87 -20.67
N TYR A 13 -12.23 15.54 -19.85
CA TYR A 13 -11.95 16.97 -19.93
C TYR A 13 -10.70 17.27 -20.80
N PRO A 14 -10.61 18.47 -21.39
CA PRO A 14 -9.39 18.95 -22.05
C PRO A 14 -8.14 18.83 -21.17
N LEU A 15 -6.97 18.58 -21.79
CA LEU A 15 -5.72 18.31 -21.04
C LEU A 15 -5.24 19.50 -20.19
N ASP A 16 -5.61 20.72 -20.59
CA ASP A 16 -5.31 21.99 -19.93
C ASP A 16 -6.36 22.38 -18.87
N THR A 17 -7.41 21.57 -18.67
CA THR A 17 -8.40 21.80 -17.61
C THR A 17 -7.68 21.80 -16.25
N PRO A 18 -7.92 22.80 -15.38
CA PRO A 18 -7.37 22.80 -14.03
C PRO A 18 -7.80 21.58 -13.22
N ASP A 19 -7.06 21.26 -12.14
CA ASP A 19 -7.38 20.14 -11.26
C ASP A 19 -8.73 20.30 -10.55
N ARG A 20 -9.17 21.55 -10.36
CA ARG A 20 -10.47 21.92 -9.78
C ARG A 20 -11.15 22.96 -10.66
N ILE A 21 -12.44 22.77 -10.92
CA ILE A 21 -13.26 23.71 -11.69
C ILE A 21 -14.64 23.86 -11.04
N GLU A 22 -15.30 24.99 -11.29
CA GLU A 22 -16.74 25.10 -11.04
C GLU A 22 -17.49 24.13 -11.98
N PRO A 23 -18.44 23.31 -11.50
CA PRO A 23 -19.22 22.43 -12.36
C PRO A 23 -19.86 23.18 -13.54
N GLY A 24 -19.63 22.69 -14.76
CA GLY A 24 -20.15 23.29 -15.99
C GLY A 24 -19.34 24.46 -16.56
N SER A 25 -18.33 24.97 -15.84
CA SER A 25 -17.45 26.05 -16.35
C SER A 25 -16.57 25.61 -17.52
N VAL A 26 -16.25 24.32 -17.61
CA VAL A 26 -15.51 23.71 -18.72
C VAL A 26 -16.35 22.56 -19.27
N ALA A 27 -16.61 22.57 -20.58
CA ALA A 27 -17.29 21.47 -21.24
C ALA A 27 -16.37 20.24 -21.35
N ALA A 28 -16.91 19.04 -21.11
CA ALA A 28 -16.18 17.82 -21.37
C ALA A 28 -15.87 17.72 -22.88
N ALA A 29 -14.61 17.42 -23.22
CA ALA A 29 -14.19 17.18 -24.59
C ALA A 29 -14.87 15.91 -25.17
N ARG A 30 -15.20 14.95 -24.32
CA ARG A 30 -15.95 13.76 -24.68
C ARG A 30 -16.74 13.22 -23.49
N ILE A 31 -17.94 12.74 -23.75
CA ILE A 31 -18.74 11.98 -22.76
C ILE A 31 -18.89 10.56 -23.29
N ILE A 32 -18.50 9.57 -22.48
CA ILE A 32 -18.65 8.14 -22.82
C ILE A 32 -19.74 7.57 -21.90
N PRO A 33 -20.95 7.28 -22.42
CA PRO A 33 -22.02 6.73 -21.60
C PRO A 33 -21.66 5.33 -21.10
N PRO A 34 -22.22 4.87 -19.96
CA PRO A 34 -22.10 3.48 -19.55
C PRO A 34 -22.53 2.54 -20.68
N SER A 35 -21.85 1.40 -20.79
CA SER A 35 -22.22 0.36 -21.75
C SER A 35 -23.63 -0.15 -21.47
N SER A 36 -24.49 -0.21 -22.49
CA SER A 36 -25.79 -0.87 -22.40
C SER A 36 -25.69 -2.39 -22.61
N ALA A 37 -24.61 -2.86 -23.23
CA ALA A 37 -24.41 -4.27 -23.57
C ALA A 37 -23.72 -5.07 -22.45
N HIS A 38 -23.04 -4.39 -21.54
CA HIS A 38 -22.24 -5.02 -20.50
C HIS A 38 -22.56 -4.37 -19.14
N PRO A 39 -22.79 -5.17 -18.09
CA PRO A 39 -22.93 -4.62 -16.75
C PRO A 39 -21.61 -3.98 -16.29
N PRO A 40 -21.63 -3.04 -15.34
CA PRO A 40 -20.40 -2.48 -14.81
C PRO A 40 -19.52 -3.56 -14.18
N ALA A 41 -18.23 -3.61 -14.54
CA ALA A 41 -17.36 -4.60 -13.93
C ALA A 41 -17.04 -4.20 -12.49
N ARG A 42 -16.93 -5.22 -11.65
CA ARG A 42 -16.64 -5.09 -10.22
C ARG A 42 -15.61 -6.12 -9.86
N LEU A 43 -14.77 -5.83 -8.87
CA LEU A 43 -13.94 -6.87 -8.29
C LEU A 43 -14.84 -7.79 -7.45
N GLY A 44 -14.72 -9.10 -7.64
CA GLY A 44 -15.42 -10.07 -6.79
C GLY A 44 -14.99 -9.90 -5.33
N GLN A 45 -15.92 -10.16 -4.42
CA GLN A 45 -15.68 -10.10 -2.99
C GLN A 45 -16.24 -11.36 -2.34
N THR A 46 -15.45 -11.98 -1.47
CA THR A 46 -15.87 -13.11 -0.65
C THR A 46 -15.58 -12.76 0.79
N VAL A 47 -16.64 -12.64 1.60
CA VAL A 47 -16.50 -12.47 3.05
C VAL A 47 -15.93 -13.78 3.60
N LEU A 48 -14.80 -13.69 4.29
CA LEU A 48 -14.20 -14.82 5.01
C LEU A 48 -14.99 -14.98 6.31
N ASP A 49 -15.25 -16.22 6.75
CA ASP A 49 -16.05 -16.53 7.96
C ASP A 49 -15.40 -16.04 9.29
N SER A 50 -14.42 -15.13 9.22
CA SER A 50 -13.84 -14.41 10.34
C SER A 50 -14.32 -12.95 10.38
N CYS A 51 -14.82 -12.55 11.54
CA CYS A 51 -15.05 -11.15 11.87
C CYS A 51 -14.59 -10.87 13.30
N PHE A 52 -14.22 -9.62 13.58
CA PHE A 52 -13.93 -9.15 14.93
C PHE A 52 -14.60 -7.80 15.19
N ARG A 53 -14.75 -7.43 16.45
CA ARG A 53 -15.23 -6.11 16.84
C ARG A 53 -14.07 -5.25 17.34
N HIS A 54 -14.00 -4.02 16.89
CA HIS A 54 -13.07 -3.00 17.39
C HIS A 54 -13.87 -1.73 17.71
N ASP A 55 -13.88 -1.30 18.97
CA ASP A 55 -14.65 -0.14 19.46
C ASP A 55 -16.14 -0.18 19.07
N GLY A 56 -16.75 -1.37 19.13
CA GLY A 56 -18.15 -1.60 18.77
C GLY A 56 -18.42 -1.74 17.26
N ILE A 57 -17.44 -1.45 16.41
CA ILE A 57 -17.51 -1.59 14.95
C ILE A 57 -17.22 -3.04 14.58
N VAL A 58 -18.07 -3.65 13.74
CA VAL A 58 -17.81 -4.98 13.17
C VAL A 58 -16.86 -4.84 12.00
N VAL A 59 -15.78 -5.60 12.02
CA VAL A 59 -14.78 -5.69 10.96
C VAL A 59 -14.83 -7.10 10.41
N GLU A 60 -15.12 -7.23 9.12
CA GLU A 60 -15.13 -8.49 8.39
C GLU A 60 -13.82 -8.63 7.60
N ASP A 61 -13.26 -9.84 7.58
CA ASP A 61 -12.19 -10.14 6.65
C ASP A 61 -12.79 -10.44 5.28
N VAL A 62 -12.38 -9.69 4.25
CA VAL A 62 -12.92 -9.85 2.89
C VAL A 62 -11.78 -10.16 1.92
N ALA A 63 -11.88 -11.28 1.23
CA ALA A 63 -11.01 -11.58 0.10
C ALA A 63 -11.57 -10.90 -1.15
N PHE A 64 -10.79 -9.98 -1.71
CA PHE A 64 -11.08 -9.35 -2.99
C PHE A 64 -10.32 -10.06 -4.10
N GLY A 65 -11.01 -10.39 -5.18
CA GLY A 65 -10.39 -11.10 -6.28
C GLY A 65 -11.39 -11.77 -7.19
N PRO A 66 -10.89 -12.51 -8.20
CA PRO A 66 -11.75 -13.39 -8.96
C PRO A 66 -12.35 -14.45 -8.03
N GLU A 67 -13.67 -14.50 -7.87
CA GLU A 67 -14.33 -15.65 -7.25
C GLU A 67 -13.88 -16.91 -8.00
N ALA A 68 -13.19 -17.83 -7.32
CA ALA A 68 -12.80 -19.13 -7.88
C ALA A 68 -12.32 -19.09 -9.36
N GLY A 69 -11.40 -18.19 -9.69
CA GLY A 69 -10.80 -18.12 -11.04
C GLY A 69 -11.57 -17.32 -12.09
N HIS A 70 -12.67 -16.64 -11.73
CA HIS A 70 -13.38 -15.73 -12.64
C HIS A 70 -13.08 -14.29 -12.27
N THR A 71 -12.19 -13.63 -13.03
CA THR A 71 -12.10 -12.15 -12.99
C THR A 71 -13.47 -11.63 -13.34
N ALA A 72 -14.18 -11.10 -12.34
CA ALA A 72 -15.58 -10.74 -12.47
C ALA A 72 -15.84 -9.95 -13.76
N ALA A 73 -16.67 -10.55 -14.62
CA ALA A 73 -17.42 -10.01 -15.75
C ALA A 73 -16.71 -9.03 -16.71
N LEU A 74 -15.40 -9.11 -16.92
CA LEU A 74 -14.78 -8.40 -18.04
C LEU A 74 -15.17 -9.08 -19.36
N PRO A 75 -15.70 -8.35 -20.36
CA PRO A 75 -15.93 -8.90 -21.68
C PRO A 75 -14.62 -9.40 -22.31
N ASP A 76 -14.70 -10.43 -23.16
CA ASP A 76 -13.55 -10.91 -23.91
C ASP A 76 -12.92 -9.77 -24.74
N PRO A 77 -11.57 -9.75 -24.89
CA PRO A 77 -10.93 -8.74 -25.71
C PRO A 77 -11.42 -8.78 -27.16
N VAL A 78 -11.83 -7.62 -27.68
CA VAL A 78 -12.21 -7.46 -29.08
C VAL A 78 -11.23 -6.53 -29.77
N ALA A 79 -10.65 -6.97 -30.89
CA ALA A 79 -9.66 -6.18 -31.64
C ALA A 79 -10.19 -4.78 -31.97
N GLY A 80 -9.39 -3.75 -31.66
CA GLY A 80 -9.75 -2.35 -31.86
C GLY A 80 -10.73 -1.78 -30.84
N THR A 81 -11.14 -2.55 -29.82
CA THR A 81 -11.96 -2.08 -28.70
C THR A 81 -11.09 -1.87 -27.46
N TRP A 82 -11.37 -0.80 -26.73
CA TRP A 82 -10.76 -0.46 -25.46
C TRP A 82 -11.86 -0.38 -24.40
N TYR A 83 -11.69 -1.11 -23.30
CA TYR A 83 -12.64 -1.10 -22.19
C TYR A 83 -12.15 -0.16 -21.10
N ILE A 84 -13.02 0.71 -20.62
CA ILE A 84 -12.72 1.69 -19.58
C ILE A 84 -13.34 1.25 -18.26
N GLU A 85 -12.51 1.15 -17.24
CA GLU A 85 -12.85 0.54 -15.96
C GLU A 85 -12.38 1.33 -14.75
N SER A 86 -12.83 0.94 -13.56
CA SER A 86 -12.25 1.43 -12.31
C SER A 86 -10.79 1.02 -12.15
N LEU A 87 -9.98 1.84 -11.46
CA LEU A 87 -8.57 1.55 -11.22
C LEU A 87 -8.36 0.18 -10.54
N VAL A 88 -9.21 -0.17 -9.58
CA VAL A 88 -9.13 -1.43 -8.83
C VAL A 88 -9.29 -2.65 -9.76
N VAL A 89 -10.25 -2.61 -10.68
CA VAL A 89 -10.44 -3.67 -11.68
C VAL A 89 -9.30 -3.69 -12.69
N GLY A 90 -8.85 -2.52 -13.15
CA GLY A 90 -7.70 -2.44 -14.08
C GLY A 90 -6.41 -3.03 -13.48
N LEU A 91 -6.15 -2.81 -12.19
CA LEU A 91 -4.98 -3.37 -11.50
C LEU A 91 -5.09 -4.87 -11.27
N SER A 92 -6.29 -5.40 -11.02
CA SER A 92 -6.49 -6.86 -10.87
C SER A 92 -6.32 -7.60 -12.21
N ALA A 93 -6.68 -6.95 -13.32
CA ALA A 93 -6.56 -7.48 -14.68
C ALA A 93 -5.36 -6.89 -15.46
N SER A 94 -4.28 -6.52 -14.77
CA SER A 94 -3.08 -5.87 -15.35
C SER A 94 -2.34 -6.63 -16.46
N THR A 95 -2.70 -7.87 -16.76
CA THR A 95 -2.19 -8.63 -17.91
C THR A 95 -2.96 -8.34 -19.20
N ARG A 96 -4.07 -7.59 -19.12
CA ARG A 96 -4.87 -7.21 -20.29
C ARG A 96 -4.41 -5.90 -20.88
N ASP A 97 -4.11 -5.94 -22.17
CA ASP A 97 -3.59 -4.80 -22.92
C ASP A 97 -4.67 -3.86 -23.45
N ASP A 98 -5.95 -4.24 -23.40
CA ASP A 98 -7.08 -3.49 -23.94
C ASP A 98 -7.91 -2.78 -22.86
N LEU A 99 -7.44 -2.80 -21.61
CA LEU A 99 -8.06 -2.08 -20.49
C LEU A 99 -7.44 -0.70 -20.31
N LEU A 100 -8.32 0.27 -20.02
CA LEU A 100 -7.98 1.63 -19.66
C LEU A 100 -8.66 2.00 -18.34
N VAL A 101 -8.02 2.87 -17.57
CA VAL A 101 -8.56 3.40 -16.32
C VAL A 101 -8.53 4.93 -16.35
N PRO A 102 -9.51 5.63 -15.76
CA PRO A 102 -9.45 7.08 -15.57
C PRO A 102 -8.17 7.53 -14.85
N HIS A 103 -7.55 8.60 -15.33
CA HIS A 103 -6.32 9.16 -14.78
C HIS A 103 -6.30 10.70 -14.88
N ALA A 104 -5.51 11.36 -14.02
CA ALA A 104 -5.43 12.83 -13.93
C ALA A 104 -6.82 13.46 -13.75
N TYR A 105 -7.48 13.10 -12.66
CA TYR A 105 -8.83 13.54 -12.32
C TYR A 105 -8.96 15.07 -12.23
N VAL A 106 -10.14 15.54 -12.65
CA VAL A 106 -10.69 16.87 -12.41
C VAL A 106 -11.72 16.74 -11.30
N ARG A 107 -11.71 17.69 -10.39
CA ARG A 107 -12.64 17.76 -9.26
C ARG A 107 -13.49 19.02 -9.33
N ASP A 108 -14.63 19.00 -8.66
CA ASP A 108 -15.38 20.22 -8.34
C ASP A 108 -14.69 21.00 -7.20
N LEU A 109 -15.31 22.09 -6.76
CA LEU A 109 -14.77 22.92 -5.68
C LEU A 109 -14.87 22.23 -4.31
N GLU A 110 -15.85 21.33 -4.15
CA GLU A 110 -16.09 20.47 -2.99
C GLU A 110 -15.10 19.29 -2.90
N GLY A 111 -14.38 19.00 -3.98
CA GLY A 111 -13.38 17.94 -4.08
C GLY A 111 -13.91 16.61 -4.63
N SER A 112 -15.17 16.52 -5.04
CA SER A 112 -15.75 15.37 -5.72
C SER A 112 -15.12 15.19 -7.10
N ILE A 113 -14.93 13.96 -7.53
CA ILE A 113 -14.38 13.67 -8.87
C ILE A 113 -15.50 13.79 -9.90
N ILE A 114 -15.33 14.68 -10.88
CA ILE A 114 -16.30 14.89 -11.96
C ILE A 114 -15.87 14.29 -13.31
N GLY A 115 -14.60 13.90 -13.44
CA GLY A 115 -14.10 13.19 -14.62
C GLY A 115 -12.57 13.19 -14.72
N PRO A 116 -11.97 12.47 -15.68
CA PRO A 116 -10.53 12.53 -15.93
C PRO A 116 -10.12 13.45 -17.09
N ARG A 117 -8.85 13.88 -17.12
CA ARG A 117 -8.21 14.46 -18.32
C ARG A 117 -7.54 13.41 -19.19
N LYS A 118 -7.19 12.26 -18.63
CA LYS A 118 -6.41 11.22 -19.30
C LYS A 118 -6.97 9.84 -18.98
N LEU A 119 -6.66 8.88 -19.83
CA LEU A 119 -6.80 7.47 -19.50
C LEU A 119 -5.39 6.88 -19.35
N ALA A 120 -5.22 5.97 -18.41
CA ALA A 120 -3.99 5.22 -18.23
C ALA A 120 -4.23 3.75 -18.55
N ARG A 121 -3.20 3.07 -19.04
CA ARG A 121 -3.19 1.61 -19.10
C ARG A 121 -2.52 1.10 -17.83
N PRO A 122 -3.21 0.30 -17.00
CA PRO A 122 -2.58 -0.33 -15.85
C PRO A 122 -1.50 -1.29 -16.35
N SER A 123 -0.25 -1.05 -15.97
CA SER A 123 0.84 -2.00 -16.18
C SER A 123 1.35 -2.43 -14.83
N ARG A 124 1.59 -3.73 -14.64
CA ARG A 124 2.50 -4.12 -13.57
C ARG A 124 3.84 -3.54 -13.95
N PHE A 125 4.45 -2.80 -13.01
CA PHE A 125 5.86 -2.55 -13.11
C PHE A 125 6.51 -3.92 -13.23
N LEU A 126 6.96 -4.27 -14.44
CA LEU A 126 7.89 -5.36 -14.59
C LEU A 126 9.10 -4.85 -13.82
N ARG A 127 9.27 -5.35 -12.59
CA ARG A 127 10.55 -5.25 -11.92
C ARG A 127 11.52 -5.79 -12.98
N PRO A 128 12.48 -4.97 -13.47
CA PRO A 128 13.41 -5.48 -14.46
C PRO A 128 13.93 -6.79 -13.88
N GLU A 129 13.75 -7.89 -14.62
CA GLU A 129 14.34 -9.18 -14.28
C GLU A 129 15.76 -8.85 -13.81
N PRO A 130 16.16 -9.21 -12.58
CA PRO A 130 17.50 -8.91 -12.12
C PRO A 130 18.42 -9.42 -13.22
N THR A 131 19.10 -8.49 -13.89
CA THR A 131 19.97 -8.82 -15.01
C THR A 131 20.87 -9.93 -14.51
N ALA A 132 21.13 -10.98 -15.29
CA ALA A 132 21.84 -12.17 -14.81
C ALA A 132 23.14 -11.85 -14.05
N GLU A 133 23.75 -10.68 -14.32
CA GLU A 133 24.87 -10.09 -13.59
C GLU A 133 24.61 -9.81 -12.08
N ALA A 134 23.40 -9.40 -11.69
CA ALA A 134 23.01 -9.20 -10.28
C ALA A 134 22.67 -10.52 -9.54
N SER A 135 22.56 -11.64 -10.27
CA SER A 135 22.45 -12.99 -9.70
C SER A 135 23.82 -13.64 -9.47
N ALA A 136 24.93 -12.91 -9.64
CA ALA A 136 26.16 -13.28 -8.97
C ALA A 136 25.87 -13.18 -7.46
N GLN A 137 25.56 -14.32 -6.84
CA GLN A 137 25.53 -14.44 -5.40
C GLN A 137 26.76 -13.69 -4.87
N PRO A 138 26.63 -12.85 -3.83
CA PRO A 138 27.81 -12.29 -3.19
C PRO A 138 28.70 -13.49 -2.89
N THR A 139 29.79 -13.62 -3.65
CA THR A 139 30.79 -14.65 -3.42
C THR A 139 31.12 -14.47 -1.97
N ALA A 140 30.85 -15.51 -1.15
CA ALA A 140 30.98 -15.46 0.29
C ALA A 140 32.19 -14.60 0.59
N ILE A 141 31.96 -13.41 1.17
CA ILE A 141 33.08 -12.57 1.60
C ILE A 141 33.76 -13.48 2.59
N ALA A 142 34.86 -14.09 2.17
CA ALA A 142 35.69 -14.91 3.02
C ALA A 142 36.02 -13.97 4.15
N MET A 143 35.40 -14.23 5.31
CA MET A 143 35.72 -13.51 6.52
C MET A 143 37.17 -13.88 6.77
N ASP A 144 38.06 -13.01 6.32
CA ASP A 144 39.45 -13.02 6.73
C ASP A 144 39.40 -13.10 8.26
N PRO A 145 39.91 -14.18 8.88
CA PRO A 145 39.86 -14.32 10.31
C PRO A 145 40.72 -13.20 10.90
N LEU A 146 40.08 -12.07 11.18
CA LEU A 146 40.67 -10.99 11.94
C LEU A 146 41.08 -11.62 13.27
N THR A 147 42.39 -11.85 13.39
CA THR A 147 43.11 -12.02 14.64
C THR A 147 42.94 -10.73 15.44
N ASP A 148 41.77 -10.55 16.03
CA ASP A 148 41.50 -9.51 17.00
C ASP A 148 41.80 -10.11 18.39
N PRO A 149 42.87 -9.69 19.09
CA PRO A 149 43.35 -10.35 20.31
C PRO A 149 42.49 -10.05 21.55
N ILE A 150 41.21 -9.73 21.39
CA ILE A 150 40.30 -9.35 22.47
C ILE A 150 39.18 -10.38 22.61
N HIS A 151 39.56 -11.63 22.88
CA HIS A 151 38.63 -12.67 23.34
C HIS A 151 39.03 -13.17 24.73
N GLY A 152 38.24 -12.76 25.73
CA GLY A 152 38.07 -13.55 26.95
C GLY A 152 37.38 -14.89 26.63
N PRO A 153 37.36 -15.83 27.59
CA PRO A 153 37.14 -17.25 27.31
C PRO A 153 35.70 -17.51 26.86
N TYR A 154 35.49 -17.62 25.55
CA TYR A 154 34.40 -18.40 24.98
C TYR A 154 35.05 -19.60 24.28
N THR A 155 34.65 -20.79 24.69
CA THR A 155 35.13 -22.05 24.11
C THR A 155 34.59 -22.21 22.68
N ASP A 156 35.38 -22.80 21.78
CA ASP A 156 35.02 -23.00 20.36
C ASP A 156 33.68 -23.73 20.16
N ALA A 157 33.21 -24.48 21.16
CA ALA A 157 31.91 -25.16 21.15
C ALA A 157 30.69 -24.22 21.01
N ASP A 158 30.79 -22.93 21.38
CA ASP A 158 29.67 -21.97 21.29
C ASP A 158 29.53 -21.30 19.91
N ARG A 159 30.57 -21.40 19.04
CA ARG A 159 30.59 -20.72 17.73
C ARG A 159 29.85 -21.48 16.64
N ASP A 160 29.83 -22.81 16.71
CA ASP A 160 29.24 -23.66 15.67
C ASP A 160 27.71 -23.75 15.72
N ASP A 161 27.09 -23.08 16.69
CA ASP A 161 25.68 -23.29 17.04
C ASP A 161 24.75 -22.15 16.62
N LEU A 162 25.28 -21.05 16.09
CA LEU A 162 24.51 -19.84 15.75
C LEU A 162 24.37 -19.66 14.22
N PHE A 163 23.14 -19.68 13.73
CA PHE A 163 22.80 -19.46 12.33
C PHE A 163 22.12 -18.10 12.17
N ILE A 164 22.54 -17.32 11.18
CA ILE A 164 21.93 -16.03 10.85
C ILE A 164 21.22 -16.19 9.52
N GLU A 165 19.90 -16.02 9.51
CA GLU A 165 19.07 -16.09 8.32
C GLU A 165 18.40 -14.73 8.06
N VAL A 166 18.33 -14.34 6.79
CA VAL A 166 17.65 -13.12 6.37
C VAL A 166 16.32 -13.49 5.74
N LEU A 167 15.21 -13.16 6.42
CA LEU A 167 13.87 -13.52 5.99
C LEU A 167 13.08 -12.28 5.57
N PRO A 168 12.40 -12.27 4.41
CA PRO A 168 11.49 -11.20 4.04
C PRO A 168 10.17 -11.30 4.80
N ASP A 169 9.64 -10.18 5.30
CA ASP A 169 8.25 -10.14 5.80
C ASP A 169 7.22 -10.09 4.66
N ARG A 170 5.94 -10.21 5.02
CA ARG A 170 4.81 -10.12 4.08
C ARG A 170 4.69 -8.78 3.34
N TRP A 171 5.54 -7.80 3.68
CA TRP A 171 5.60 -6.47 3.07
C TRP A 171 6.93 -6.24 2.32
N GLY A 172 7.77 -7.26 2.16
CA GLY A 172 9.03 -7.21 1.42
C GLY A 172 10.20 -6.54 2.16
N ARG A 173 10.13 -6.40 3.49
CA ARG A 173 11.25 -5.91 4.32
C ARG A 173 12.07 -7.07 4.85
N ASN A 174 13.39 -6.94 4.83
CA ASN A 174 14.30 -7.98 5.32
C ASN A 174 14.49 -7.90 6.83
N PHE A 175 14.35 -9.04 7.51
CA PHE A 175 14.67 -9.23 8.93
C PHE A 175 15.86 -10.16 9.08
N VAL A 176 16.73 -9.88 10.04
CA VAL A 176 17.85 -10.76 10.39
C VAL A 176 17.43 -11.55 11.64
N CYS A 177 17.35 -12.87 11.50
CA CYS A 177 17.02 -13.78 12.59
C CYS A 177 18.29 -14.56 12.97
N ALA A 178 18.63 -14.59 14.25
CA ALA A 178 19.71 -15.43 14.75
C ALA A 178 19.07 -16.60 15.52
N THR A 179 19.39 -17.83 15.12
CA THR A 179 18.86 -19.05 15.74
C THR A 179 20.00 -19.89 16.30
N SER A 180 19.89 -20.28 17.56
CA SER A 180 20.81 -21.23 18.20
C SER A 180 20.23 -22.64 18.12
N ARG A 181 20.97 -23.61 17.56
CA ARG A 181 20.49 -24.99 17.42
C ARG A 181 20.37 -25.72 18.75
N SER A 182 21.29 -25.55 19.70
CA SER A 182 21.23 -26.22 21.01
C SER A 182 20.11 -25.73 21.92
N THR A 183 19.70 -24.46 21.79
CA THR A 183 18.70 -23.87 22.69
C THR A 183 17.31 -23.78 22.07
N GLY A 184 17.20 -23.87 20.73
CA GLY A 184 15.93 -23.70 20.01
C GLY A 184 15.34 -22.30 20.11
N ILE A 185 16.12 -21.33 20.64
CA ILE A 185 15.67 -19.95 20.82
C ILE A 185 15.81 -19.21 19.49
N GLN A 186 14.69 -18.74 18.96
CA GLN A 186 14.61 -17.83 17.83
C GLN A 186 14.48 -16.40 18.34
N ASP A 187 15.55 -15.61 18.23
CA ASP A 187 15.50 -14.18 18.52
C ASP A 187 15.41 -13.39 17.22
N ALA A 188 14.21 -12.87 16.92
CA ALA A 188 14.01 -11.93 15.84
C ALA A 188 14.63 -10.57 16.22
N ILE A 189 15.66 -10.13 15.50
CA ILE A 189 16.27 -8.81 15.72
C ILE A 189 15.40 -7.77 15.00
N GLY A 190 14.22 -7.49 15.58
CA GLY A 190 13.34 -6.40 15.19
C GLY A 190 13.62 -5.15 16.01
N THR A 191 13.55 -3.97 15.38
CA THR A 191 13.92 -2.62 15.89
C THR A 191 13.07 -2.07 17.05
N ARG A 192 12.49 -2.93 17.89
CA ARG A 192 11.75 -2.51 19.08
C ARG A 192 12.10 -3.39 20.27
N TRP A 193 13.23 -3.11 20.92
CA TRP A 193 13.56 -3.71 22.21
C TRP A 193 13.78 -2.67 23.30
N GLY A 194 12.96 -2.79 24.34
CA GLY A 194 13.10 -2.11 25.62
C GLY A 194 14.34 -2.59 26.39
N ARG A 195 14.86 -1.70 27.22
CA ARG A 195 16.24 -1.65 27.77
C ARG A 195 16.75 -2.80 28.65
N ARG A 196 16.14 -3.98 28.74
CA ARG A 196 16.63 -5.01 29.69
C ARG A 196 16.88 -6.34 28.99
N ARG A 197 18.18 -6.62 28.77
CA ARG A 197 18.82 -7.82 28.21
C ARG A 197 18.97 -7.84 26.68
N ALA A 198 19.87 -6.98 26.17
CA ALA A 198 20.55 -7.27 24.91
C ALA A 198 21.84 -8.01 25.23
N THR A 199 22.07 -9.17 24.60
CA THR A 199 23.34 -9.88 24.71
C THR A 199 24.48 -9.03 24.13
N THR A 200 25.70 -9.22 24.62
CA THR A 200 26.88 -8.45 24.20
C THR A 200 27.11 -8.53 22.68
N ALA A 201 26.74 -9.65 22.04
CA ALA A 201 26.80 -9.83 20.59
C ALA A 201 25.84 -8.87 19.84
N ALA A 202 24.59 -8.74 20.29
CA ALA A 202 23.61 -7.84 19.68
C ALA A 202 24.03 -6.36 19.78
N ARG A 203 24.68 -5.97 20.90
CA ARG A 203 25.23 -4.61 21.06
C ARG A 203 26.41 -4.33 20.13
N ARG A 204 27.29 -5.32 19.93
CA ARG A 204 28.44 -5.20 19.01
C ARG A 204 27.99 -5.13 17.56
N TYR A 205 26.98 -5.91 17.19
CA TYR A 205 26.39 -5.85 15.85
C TYR A 205 25.71 -4.50 15.59
N ALA A 206 24.91 -3.99 16.54
CA ALA A 206 24.28 -2.67 16.44
C ALA A 206 25.30 -1.52 16.32
N ALA A 207 26.41 -1.59 17.08
CA ALA A 207 27.49 -0.61 17.00
C ALA A 207 28.22 -0.64 15.63
N ARG A 208 28.45 -1.83 15.08
CA ARG A 208 29.09 -2.00 13.76
C ARG A 208 28.18 -1.53 12.63
N TRP A 209 26.89 -1.79 12.74
CA TRP A 209 25.87 -1.30 11.79
C TRP A 209 25.78 0.23 11.80
N GLN A 210 25.82 0.88 12.97
CA GLN A 210 25.87 2.34 13.09
C GLN A 210 27.13 2.97 12.47
N LEU A 211 28.29 2.29 12.54
CA LEU A 211 29.53 2.77 11.90
C LEU A 211 29.46 2.73 10.38
N GLN A 212 28.76 1.72 9.82
CA GLN A 212 28.72 1.50 8.38
C GLN A 212 27.59 2.25 7.68
N PHE A 213 26.47 2.49 8.37
CA PHE A 213 25.26 3.07 7.77
C PHE A 213 24.80 4.38 8.43
N GLY A 214 25.55 4.90 9.40
CA GLY A 214 25.22 6.11 10.13
C GLY A 214 24.15 5.91 11.21
N PRO A 215 23.91 6.92 12.07
CA PRO A 215 22.83 6.86 13.05
C PRO A 215 21.47 6.83 12.33
N PRO A 216 20.46 6.14 12.89
CA PRO A 216 19.10 6.21 12.35
C PRO A 216 18.61 7.66 12.37
N ALA A 217 17.82 8.03 11.36
CA ALA A 217 17.18 9.34 11.30
C ALA A 217 16.40 9.60 12.60
N PRO A 218 16.42 10.84 13.14
CA PRO A 218 15.65 11.16 14.33
C PRO A 218 14.17 10.86 14.09
N PRO A 219 13.43 10.42 15.13
CA PRO A 219 12.00 10.22 15.00
C PRO A 219 11.34 11.51 14.52
N ALA A 220 10.36 11.39 13.62
CA ALA A 220 9.52 12.51 13.24
C ALA A 220 8.95 13.19 14.51
N PRO A 221 8.82 14.52 14.54
CA PRO A 221 8.31 15.22 15.71
C PRO A 221 6.96 14.64 16.11
N ALA A 222 6.77 14.45 17.42
CA ALA A 222 5.52 13.94 17.95
C ALA A 222 4.36 14.83 17.50
N PHE A 223 3.32 14.19 16.96
CA PHE A 223 2.09 14.86 16.55
C PHE A 223 1.48 15.57 17.76
N ASP A 224 1.35 16.90 17.67
CA ASP A 224 0.77 17.72 18.74
C ASP A 224 -0.76 17.63 18.69
N ALA A 225 -1.31 16.82 19.59
CA ALA A 225 -2.76 16.62 19.72
C ALA A 225 -3.51 17.87 20.20
N SER A 226 -2.82 18.93 20.66
CA SER A 226 -3.48 20.18 21.09
C SER A 226 -4.15 20.93 19.94
N LEU A 227 -3.70 20.71 18.69
CA LEU A 227 -4.27 21.29 17.46
C LEU A 227 -5.65 20.73 17.09
N LEU A 228 -6.11 19.65 17.74
CA LEU A 228 -7.43 19.06 17.48
C LEU A 228 -8.55 19.61 18.37
N THR A 229 -8.24 20.47 19.35
CA THR A 229 -9.23 20.95 20.33
C THR A 229 -10.03 22.17 19.83
N GLU A 230 -9.52 22.92 18.85
CA GLU A 230 -10.16 24.17 18.40
C GLU A 230 -11.30 23.98 17.40
N SER A 231 -11.47 22.80 16.79
CA SER A 231 -12.55 22.57 15.81
C SER A 231 -13.86 22.07 16.43
N ARG A 232 -13.93 21.83 17.75
CA ARG A 232 -15.10 21.19 18.37
C ARG A 232 -16.16 22.15 18.91
N THR A 233 -15.85 23.44 19.03
CA THR A 233 -16.79 24.46 19.53
C THR A 233 -17.65 25.12 18.46
N LEU A 234 -17.30 25.01 17.17
CA LEU A 234 -18.07 25.64 16.08
C LEU A 234 -19.26 24.81 15.60
N HIS A 235 -19.36 23.52 15.96
CA HIS A 235 -20.42 22.66 15.43
C HIS A 235 -21.68 22.60 16.31
N THR A 236 -21.60 23.01 17.58
CA THR A 236 -22.73 22.94 18.52
C THR A 236 -23.68 24.15 18.45
N ASP A 237 -23.24 25.28 17.90
CA ASP A 237 -24.09 26.49 17.82
C ASP A 237 -25.06 26.47 16.63
N ASP A 238 -24.72 25.77 15.53
CA ASP A 238 -25.60 25.67 14.35
C ASP A 238 -26.79 24.72 14.57
N GLU A 239 -26.62 23.66 15.36
CA GLU A 239 -27.74 22.75 15.66
C GLU A 239 -28.80 23.39 16.58
N ARG A 240 -28.42 24.42 17.36
CA ARG A 240 -29.36 25.12 18.24
C ARG A 240 -30.27 26.08 17.46
N ARG A 241 -29.75 26.74 16.42
CA ARG A 241 -30.55 27.63 15.55
C ARG A 241 -31.61 26.88 14.72
N LEU A 242 -31.31 25.65 14.29
CA LEU A 242 -32.25 24.85 13.48
C LEU A 242 -33.43 24.26 14.27
N ARG A 243 -33.38 24.24 15.61
CA ARG A 243 -34.49 23.77 16.45
C ARG A 243 -35.51 24.87 16.76
N ASP A 244 -35.08 26.11 16.88
CA ASP A 244 -35.97 27.22 17.25
C ASP A 244 -36.89 27.64 16.08
N ASP A 245 -36.49 27.39 14.83
CA ASP A 245 -37.31 27.72 13.64
C ASP A 245 -38.48 26.75 13.40
N LYS A 246 -38.51 25.59 14.08
CA LYS A 246 -39.59 24.59 13.91
C LYS A 246 -40.76 24.76 14.88
N SER A 247 -40.74 25.72 15.80
CA SER A 247 -41.83 25.93 16.76
C SER A 247 -42.86 26.99 16.36
N THR A 248 -42.78 27.56 15.15
CA THR A 248 -43.61 28.69 14.72
C THR A 248 -44.53 28.42 13.53
N LEU A 249 -44.77 27.15 13.19
CA LEU A 249 -45.73 26.73 12.16
C LEU A 249 -46.74 25.72 12.71
#